data_AF-A0A923WCG4-F1
#
_entry.id   AF-A0A923WCG4-F1
#
_cell.length_a   1.000
_cell.length_b   1.000
_cell.length_c   1.000
_cell.angle_alpha   90.00
_cell.angle_beta   90.00
_cell.angle_gamma   90.00
#
_symmetry.space_group_name_H-M   'P 1'
#
loop_
_entity.id
_entity.type
_entity.pdbx_description
1 polymer ?
#
loop_
_entity_poly.entity_id
_entity_poly.type
_entity_poly.pdbx_seq_one_letter_code
_entity_poly.pdbx_strand_id
1 'polypeptide(L)'
;MLLIFRRFGLLLLTYSLLRGGFHLWNGWAFAGAAPGALIGAYGRGLLFDFSALALVNAPWLVLVLAVPPAVQARRRWRTALRVLWLGLNAPFVGLNLLDYAYYGFINRRSTDELLTLTADVARKAPILIWRSWYIVGAGGLVLWAWGAAYGRVGRAAESRLRAAAPGPRPVWWRYAAPRVLAVAVLALGIRGSVG
;
A
#
# COMPACT_ATOMS: atom_id res chain seq x y z
N MET A 1 16.47 6.77 -4.12
CA MET A 1 15.98 5.70 -5.01
C MET A 1 15.71 4.39 -4.28
N LEU A 2 16.71 3.72 -3.68
CA LEU A 2 16.50 2.51 -2.86
C LEU A 2 15.41 2.64 -1.77
N LEU A 3 15.23 3.85 -1.23
CA LEU A 3 14.18 4.19 -0.27
C LEU A 3 12.76 4.05 -0.83
N ILE A 4 12.53 4.39 -2.11
CA ILE A 4 11.22 4.32 -2.75
C ILE A 4 10.84 2.86 -2.95
N PHE A 5 11.75 2.05 -3.52
CA PHE A 5 11.54 0.61 -3.69
C PHE A 5 11.29 -0.12 -2.37
N ARG A 6 12.04 0.21 -1.30
CA ARG A 6 11.79 -0.37 0.03
C ARG A 6 10.41 -0.02 0.58
N ARG A 7 9.94 1.21 0.36
CA ARG A 7 8.61 1.66 0.80
C ARG A 7 7.51 0.97 -0.01
N PHE A 8 7.66 0.89 -1.32
CA PHE A 8 6.71 0.23 -2.20
C PHE A 8 6.67 -1.28 -1.96
N GLY A 9 7.83 -1.91 -1.76
CA GLY A 9 7.93 -3.32 -1.38
C GLY A 9 7.29 -3.62 -0.02
N LEU A 10 7.41 -2.72 0.96
CA LEU A 10 6.71 -2.83 2.24
C LEU A 10 5.19 -2.80 2.05
N LEU A 11 4.67 -1.92 1.18
CA LEU A 11 3.24 -1.89 0.85
C LEU A 11 2.80 -3.19 0.18
N LEU A 12 3.50 -3.63 -0.87
CA LEU A 12 3.19 -4.88 -1.56
C LEU A 12 3.18 -6.08 -0.62
N LEU A 13 4.19 -6.20 0.24
CA LEU A 13 4.24 -7.28 1.23
C LEU A 13 3.06 -7.20 2.19
N THR A 14 2.74 -5.99 2.70
CA THR A 14 1.64 -5.82 3.65
C THR A 14 0.30 -6.21 2.99
N TYR A 15 0.03 -5.75 1.77
CA TYR A 15 -1.20 -6.07 1.05
C TYR A 15 -1.28 -7.55 0.69
N SER A 16 -0.16 -8.16 0.30
CA SER A 16 -0.11 -9.61 0.05
C SER A 16 -0.43 -10.42 1.31
N LEU A 17 0.09 -10.00 2.46
CA LEU A 17 -0.20 -10.65 3.75
C LEU A 17 -1.66 -10.45 4.18
N LEU A 18 -2.23 -9.25 4.00
CA LEU A 18 -3.65 -8.99 4.27
C LEU A 18 -4.56 -9.81 3.33
N ARG A 19 -4.21 -9.92 2.04
CA ARG A 19 -4.94 -10.77 1.11
C ARG A 19 -4.84 -12.24 1.50
N GLY A 20 -3.63 -12.72 1.82
CA GLY A 20 -3.40 -14.10 2.25
C GLY A 20 -4.17 -14.44 3.52
N GLY A 21 -4.09 -13.57 4.53
CA GLY A 21 -4.84 -13.74 5.76
C GLY A 21 -6.36 -13.72 5.54
N PHE A 22 -6.87 -12.92 4.60
CA PHE A 22 -8.29 -12.93 4.24
C PHE A 22 -8.72 -14.30 3.71
N HIS A 23 -7.91 -14.89 2.82
CA HIS A 23 -8.21 -16.20 2.24
C HIS A 23 -8.16 -17.31 3.30
N LEU A 24 -7.22 -17.22 4.25
CA LEU A 24 -7.17 -18.15 5.38
C LEU A 24 -8.38 -18.00 6.30
N TRP A 25 -8.76 -16.76 6.63
CA TRP A 25 -9.88 -16.47 7.51
C TRP A 25 -11.23 -16.90 6.92
N ASN A 26 -11.43 -16.64 5.62
CA ASN A 26 -12.65 -17.00 4.89
C ASN A 26 -12.51 -18.30 4.09
N GLY A 27 -11.59 -19.20 4.50
CA GLY A 27 -11.27 -20.42 3.76
C GLY A 27 -12.48 -21.31 3.48
N TRP A 28 -13.46 -21.31 4.39
CA TRP A 28 -14.72 -22.04 4.24
C TRP A 28 -15.51 -21.64 2.97
N ALA A 29 -15.45 -20.37 2.56
CA ALA A 29 -16.13 -19.89 1.37
C ALA A 29 -15.47 -20.35 0.07
N PHE A 30 -14.22 -20.82 0.14
CA PHE A 30 -13.42 -21.27 -1.00
C PHE A 30 -13.30 -22.79 -1.08
N ALA A 31 -13.97 -23.54 -0.19
CA ALA A 31 -13.83 -24.99 -0.08
C ALA A 31 -14.21 -25.76 -1.37
N GLY A 32 -15.07 -25.20 -2.22
CA GLY A 32 -15.46 -25.79 -3.50
C GLY A 32 -14.58 -25.39 -4.69
N ALA A 33 -13.58 -24.52 -4.51
CA ALA A 33 -12.76 -24.01 -5.60
C ALA A 33 -11.54 -24.91 -5.87
N ALA A 34 -11.25 -25.15 -7.15
CA ALA A 34 -10.05 -25.87 -7.54
C ALA A 34 -8.77 -25.09 -7.13
N PRO A 35 -7.74 -25.74 -6.56
CA PRO A 35 -6.52 -25.06 -6.11
C PRO A 35 -5.83 -24.22 -7.20
N GLY A 36 -5.82 -24.70 -8.46
CA GLY A 36 -5.26 -23.95 -9.59
C GLY A 36 -6.03 -22.66 -9.89
N ALA A 37 -7.35 -22.65 -9.73
CA ALA A 37 -8.17 -21.46 -9.90
C ALA A 37 -7.89 -20.44 -8.77
N LEU A 38 -7.68 -20.90 -7.54
CA LEU A 38 -7.33 -20.05 -6.39
C LEU A 38 -5.96 -19.40 -6.57
N ILE A 39 -4.95 -20.16 -7.02
CA ILE A 39 -3.61 -19.63 -7.29
C ILE A 39 -3.66 -18.59 -8.42
N GLY A 40 -4.37 -18.89 -9.51
CA GLY A 40 -4.55 -17.95 -10.62
C GLY A 40 -5.27 -16.67 -10.20
N ALA A 41 -6.33 -16.78 -9.39
CA ALA A 41 -7.05 -15.64 -8.84
C ALA A 41 -6.18 -14.79 -7.89
N TYR A 42 -5.36 -15.43 -7.06
CA TYR A 42 -4.41 -14.74 -6.18
C TYR A 42 -3.36 -13.99 -7.00
N GLY A 43 -2.81 -14.60 -8.05
CA GLY A 43 -1.84 -13.96 -8.95
C GLY A 43 -2.39 -12.73 -9.67
N ARG A 44 -3.60 -12.81 -10.25
CA ARG A 44 -4.29 -11.64 -10.82
C ARG A 44 -4.57 -10.59 -9.75
N GLY A 45 -4.93 -11.04 -8.55
CA GLY A 45 -5.11 -10.19 -7.38
C GLY A 45 -3.86 -9.37 -7.01
N LEU A 46 -2.67 -9.95 -7.08
CA LEU A 46 -1.42 -9.23 -6.81
C LEU A 46 -1.15 -8.14 -7.86
N LEU A 47 -1.46 -8.39 -9.14
CA LEU A 47 -1.35 -7.39 -10.19
C LEU A 47 -2.33 -6.25 -9.98
N PHE A 48 -3.56 -6.56 -9.57
CA PHE A 48 -4.54 -5.55 -9.16
C PHE A 48 -4.03 -4.72 -7.98
N ASP A 49 -3.51 -5.35 -6.92
CA ASP A 49 -2.98 -4.66 -5.75
C ASP A 49 -1.79 -3.77 -6.13
N PHE A 50 -0.89 -4.24 -7.00
CA PHE A 50 0.21 -3.44 -7.52
C PHE A 50 -0.28 -2.19 -8.23
N SER A 51 -1.30 -2.35 -9.08
CA SER A 51 -1.93 -1.27 -9.86
C SER A 51 -2.59 -0.24 -8.96
N ALA A 52 -3.36 -0.70 -7.98
CA ALA A 52 -4.01 0.15 -6.97
C ALA A 52 -2.97 0.90 -6.13
N LEU A 53 -1.93 0.22 -5.64
CA LEU A 53 -0.86 0.84 -4.87
C LEU A 53 -0.10 1.90 -5.69
N ALA A 54 0.15 1.64 -6.96
CA ALA A 54 0.79 2.59 -7.87
C ALA A 54 -0.07 3.85 -8.02
N LEU A 55 -1.37 3.68 -8.27
CA LEU A 55 -2.31 4.79 -8.44
C LEU A 55 -2.49 5.61 -7.15
N VAL A 56 -2.74 4.95 -6.02
CA VAL A 56 -2.92 5.59 -4.71
C VAL A 56 -1.68 6.37 -4.29
N ASN A 57 -0.49 5.84 -4.56
CA ASN A 57 0.77 6.49 -4.20
C ASN A 57 1.30 7.43 -5.29
N ALA A 58 0.61 7.61 -6.42
CA ALA A 58 1.05 8.49 -7.50
C ALA A 58 1.30 9.95 -7.02
N PRO A 59 0.43 10.58 -6.21
CA PRO A 59 0.68 11.93 -5.72
C PRO A 59 1.96 12.01 -4.87
N TRP A 60 2.17 11.01 -4.00
CA TRP A 60 3.39 10.92 -3.20
C TRP A 60 4.64 10.71 -4.05
N LEU A 61 4.56 9.86 -5.07
CA LEU A 61 5.65 9.56 -5.97
C LEU A 61 6.05 10.78 -6.79
N VAL A 62 5.08 11.52 -7.33
CA VAL A 62 5.30 12.79 -8.06
C VAL A 62 6.03 13.79 -7.17
N LEU A 63 5.57 14.00 -5.92
CA LEU A 63 6.22 14.93 -4.99
C LEU A 63 7.66 14.54 -4.65
N VAL A 64 7.95 13.24 -4.50
CA VAL A 64 9.31 12.76 -4.24
C VAL A 64 10.23 12.94 -5.45
N LEU A 65 9.70 12.86 -6.67
CA LEU A 65 10.48 12.94 -7.91
C LEU A 65 10.68 14.38 -8.41
N ALA A 66 9.68 15.25 -8.22
CA ALA A 66 9.69 16.63 -8.66
C ALA A 66 10.51 17.54 -7.73
N VAL A 67 10.54 17.24 -6.44
CA VAL A 67 11.16 18.14 -5.45
C VAL A 67 12.67 17.90 -5.33
N PRO A 68 13.52 18.96 -5.31
CA PRO A 68 14.97 18.81 -5.19
C PRO A 68 15.41 18.11 -3.89
N PRO A 69 16.50 17.31 -3.90
CA PRO A 69 17.00 16.62 -2.71
C PRO A 69 17.26 17.53 -1.51
N ALA A 70 17.72 18.77 -1.74
CA ALA A 70 17.96 19.76 -0.69
C ALA A 70 16.69 20.14 0.09
N VAL A 71 15.56 20.24 -0.61
CA VAL A 71 14.24 20.48 0.02
C VAL A 71 13.76 19.20 0.70
N GLN A 72 14.01 18.03 0.08
CA GLN A 72 13.67 16.74 0.66
C GLN A 72 14.37 16.43 1.98
N ALA A 73 15.55 17.00 2.22
CA ALA A 73 16.28 16.84 3.48
C ALA A 73 15.65 17.61 4.66
N ARG A 74 14.82 18.63 4.40
CA ARG A 74 14.21 19.45 5.45
C ARG A 74 13.28 18.61 6.32
N ARG A 75 13.38 18.75 7.65
CA ARG A 75 12.57 18.00 8.63
C ARG A 75 11.07 18.12 8.35
N ARG A 76 10.59 19.34 8.10
CA ARG A 76 9.17 19.60 7.79
C ARG A 76 8.70 18.83 6.55
N TRP A 77 9.49 18.84 5.48
CA TRP A 77 9.17 18.13 4.24
C TRP A 77 9.15 16.61 4.42
N ARG A 78 10.13 16.05 5.14
CA ARG A 78 10.15 14.61 5.46
C ARG A 78 8.93 14.17 6.26
N THR A 79 8.49 14.99 7.21
CA THR A 79 7.28 14.72 7.99
C THR A 79 6.04 14.82 7.11
N ALA A 80 5.92 15.86 6.28
CA ALA A 80 4.79 16.01 5.35
C ALA A 80 4.67 14.82 4.40
N LEU A 81 5.77 14.39 3.77
CA LEU A 81 5.78 13.21 2.90
C LEU A 81 5.43 11.92 3.64
N ARG A 82 5.82 11.79 4.92
CA ARG A 82 5.46 10.64 5.75
C ARG A 82 3.97 10.62 6.05
N VAL A 83 3.41 11.75 6.46
CA VAL A 83 1.99 11.90 6.78
C VAL A 83 1.16 11.64 5.54
N LEU A 84 1.55 12.21 4.38
CA LEU A 84 0.88 11.95 3.11
C LEU A 84 0.90 10.45 2.76
N TRP A 85 2.07 9.81 2.84
CA TRP A 85 2.19 8.39 2.53
C TRP A 85 1.36 7.51 3.47
N LEU A 86 1.39 7.77 4.78
CA LEU A 86 0.55 7.03 5.73
C LEU A 86 -0.94 7.31 5.50
N GLY A 87 -1.33 8.56 5.29
CA GLY A 87 -2.71 8.98 5.08
C GLY A 87 -3.31 8.43 3.80
N LEU A 88 -2.53 8.33 2.72
CA LEU A 88 -2.99 7.71 1.46
C LEU A 88 -3.24 6.21 1.62
N ASN A 89 -2.39 5.49 2.36
CA ASN A 89 -2.48 4.03 2.44
C ASN A 89 -3.34 3.52 3.60
N ALA A 90 -3.54 4.30 4.67
CA ALA A 90 -4.28 3.89 5.86
C ALA A 90 -5.75 3.51 5.58
N PRO A 91 -6.53 4.27 4.79
CA PRO A 91 -7.91 3.91 4.47
C PRO A 91 -8.00 2.55 3.77
N PHE A 92 -7.08 2.26 2.85
CA PHE A 92 -7.06 1.01 2.08
C PHE A 92 -6.65 -0.21 2.91
N VAL A 93 -5.75 -0.04 3.90
CA VAL A 93 -5.51 -1.08 4.92
C VAL A 93 -6.78 -1.32 5.74
N GLY A 94 -7.46 -0.24 6.13
CA GLY A 94 -8.74 -0.31 6.82
C GLY A 94 -9.77 -1.11 6.03
N LEU A 95 -9.93 -0.83 4.73
CA LEU A 95 -10.82 -1.56 3.83
C LEU A 95 -10.44 -3.04 3.70
N ASN A 96 -9.15 -3.35 3.49
CA ASN A 96 -8.68 -4.74 3.40
C ASN A 96 -8.97 -5.54 4.67
N LEU A 97 -8.83 -4.92 5.84
CA LEU A 97 -9.16 -5.58 7.10
C LEU A 97 -10.68 -5.65 7.30
N LEU A 98 -11.43 -4.60 6.98
CA LEU A 98 -12.90 -4.57 7.06
C LEU A 98 -13.51 -5.73 6.26
N ASP A 99 -12.93 -6.05 5.10
CA ASP A 99 -13.35 -7.16 4.26
C ASP A 99 -13.32 -8.51 4.99
N TYR A 100 -12.43 -8.72 5.98
CA TYR A 100 -12.40 -9.97 6.75
C TYR A 100 -13.71 -10.21 7.50
N ALA A 101 -14.26 -9.13 8.09
CA ALA A 101 -15.54 -9.20 8.78
C ALA A 101 -16.70 -9.15 7.78
N TYR A 102 -16.66 -8.18 6.86
CA TYR A 102 -17.76 -7.89 5.92
C TYR A 102 -18.11 -9.09 5.03
N TYR A 103 -17.10 -9.81 4.54
CA TYR A 103 -17.31 -10.97 3.68
C TYR A 103 -18.09 -12.09 4.38
N GLY A 104 -17.88 -12.31 5.67
CA GLY A 104 -18.64 -13.31 6.43
C GLY A 104 -20.13 -13.00 6.61
N PHE A 105 -20.56 -11.74 6.38
CA PHE A 105 -21.97 -11.35 6.50
C PHE A 105 -22.70 -11.31 5.16
N ILE A 106 -22.01 -10.96 4.08
CA ILE A 106 -22.63 -10.64 2.77
C ILE A 106 -22.06 -11.54 1.64
N ASN A 107 -21.01 -12.33 1.91
CA ASN A 107 -20.27 -13.13 0.92
C ASN A 107 -19.73 -12.30 -0.26
N ARG A 108 -19.51 -11.00 -0.04
CA ARG A 108 -18.95 -10.05 -1.03
C ARG A 108 -17.90 -9.17 -0.37
N ARG A 109 -16.98 -8.63 -1.17
CA ARG A 109 -15.99 -7.64 -0.68
C ARG A 109 -16.56 -6.24 -0.77
N SER A 110 -16.12 -5.36 0.13
CA SER A 110 -16.56 -3.96 0.15
C SER A 110 -16.25 -3.23 -1.15
N THR A 111 -15.19 -3.62 -1.85
CA THR A 111 -14.76 -3.02 -3.12
C THR A 111 -15.79 -3.18 -4.24
N ASP A 112 -16.66 -4.19 -4.16
CA ASP A 112 -17.64 -4.51 -5.22
C ASP A 112 -18.92 -3.65 -5.12
N GLU A 113 -19.22 -3.07 -3.95
CA GLU A 113 -20.53 -2.43 -3.68
C GLU A 113 -20.47 -1.08 -2.94
N LEU A 114 -19.27 -0.58 -2.59
CA LEU A 114 -19.06 0.66 -1.83
C LEU A 114 -19.68 1.91 -2.47
N LEU A 115 -19.94 1.90 -3.79
CA LEU A 115 -20.56 3.02 -4.51
C LEU A 115 -22.09 2.89 -4.65
N THR A 116 -22.68 1.74 -4.32
CA THR A 116 -24.10 1.44 -4.56
C THR A 116 -24.89 1.04 -3.30
N LEU A 117 -24.23 0.78 -2.17
CA LEU A 117 -24.89 0.34 -0.93
C LEU A 117 -24.84 1.40 0.17
N THR A 118 -25.81 2.32 0.20
CA THR A 118 -25.77 3.48 1.11
C THR A 118 -26.72 3.41 2.31
N ALA A 119 -27.76 2.56 2.33
CA ALA A 119 -28.75 2.56 3.43
C ALA A 119 -28.63 1.37 4.40
N ASP A 120 -28.58 0.13 3.90
CA ASP A 120 -28.60 -1.07 4.76
C ASP A 120 -27.24 -1.40 5.36
N VAL A 121 -26.16 -1.18 4.60
CA VAL A 121 -24.79 -1.34 5.10
C VAL A 121 -24.47 -0.25 6.13
N ALA A 122 -24.92 0.99 5.90
CA ALA A 122 -24.76 2.08 6.87
C ALA A 122 -25.47 1.77 8.20
N ARG A 123 -26.67 1.16 8.16
CA ARG A 123 -27.36 0.69 9.37
C ARG A 123 -26.65 -0.46 10.08
N LYS A 124 -25.95 -1.33 9.34
CA LYS A 124 -25.17 -2.46 9.89
C LYS A 124 -23.71 -2.09 10.23
N ALA A 125 -23.24 -0.91 9.84
CA ALA A 125 -21.87 -0.47 10.09
C ALA A 125 -21.51 -0.40 11.59
N PRO A 126 -22.37 0.13 12.49
CA PRO A 126 -22.03 0.22 13.92
C PRO A 126 -21.82 -1.16 14.57
N ILE A 127 -22.69 -2.13 14.26
CA ILE A 127 -22.57 -3.50 14.79
C ILE A 127 -21.36 -4.23 14.19
N LEU A 128 -21.07 -3.99 12.91
CA LEU A 128 -19.90 -4.53 12.22
C LEU A 128 -18.61 -3.98 12.84
N ILE A 129 -18.54 -2.68 13.12
CA ILE A 129 -17.41 -2.03 13.77
C ILE A 129 -17.23 -2.56 15.20
N TRP A 130 -18.31 -2.65 15.97
CA TRP A 130 -18.27 -3.13 17.36
C TRP A 130 -17.78 -4.58 17.45
N ARG A 131 -18.34 -5.46 16.62
CA ARG A 131 -17.99 -6.88 16.59
C ARG A 131 -16.59 -7.13 16.01
N SER A 132 -16.05 -6.15 15.27
CA SER A 132 -14.76 -6.26 14.61
C SER A 132 -13.71 -5.32 15.19
N TRP A 133 -13.79 -4.99 16.48
CA TRP A 133 -12.81 -4.14 17.17
C TRP A 133 -11.36 -4.62 17.00
N TYR A 134 -11.13 -5.93 16.85
CA TYR A 134 -9.81 -6.51 16.58
C TYR A 134 -9.21 -6.04 15.25
N ILE A 135 -10.03 -5.63 14.28
CA ILE A 135 -9.60 -4.99 13.02
C ILE A 135 -8.94 -3.65 13.30
N VAL A 136 -9.50 -2.86 14.22
CA VAL A 136 -8.92 -1.56 14.60
C VAL A 136 -7.56 -1.79 15.25
N GLY A 137 -7.43 -2.82 16.10
CA GLY A 137 -6.15 -3.23 16.68
C GLY A 137 -5.13 -3.66 15.62
N ALA A 138 -5.53 -4.53 14.69
CA ALA A 138 -4.66 -5.00 13.60
C ALA A 138 -4.23 -3.84 12.67
N GLY A 139 -5.16 -2.96 12.30
CA GLY A 139 -4.88 -1.76 11.51
C GLY A 139 -3.93 -0.83 12.23
N GLY A 140 -4.15 -0.58 13.53
CA GLY A 140 -3.25 0.19 14.38
C GLY A 140 -1.85 -0.39 14.43
N LEU A 141 -1.72 -1.72 14.56
CA LEU A 141 -0.43 -2.42 14.54
C LEU A 141 0.29 -2.26 13.20
N VAL A 142 -0.42 -2.40 12.08
CA VAL A 142 0.13 -2.21 10.73
C VAL A 142 0.64 -0.77 10.56
N LEU A 143 -0.18 0.23 10.92
CA LEU A 143 0.20 1.64 10.82
C LEU A 143 1.37 1.99 11.73
N TRP A 144 1.42 1.43 12.94
CA TRP A 144 2.55 1.58 13.86
C TRP A 144 3.82 0.97 13.26
N ALA A 145 3.73 -0.26 12.75
CA ALA A 145 4.86 -0.96 12.12
C ALA A 145 5.39 -0.19 10.92
N TRP A 146 4.51 0.33 10.07
CA TRP A 146 4.85 1.22 8.96
C TRP A 146 5.52 2.51 9.43
N GLY A 147 4.98 3.16 10.46
CA GLY A 147 5.58 4.36 11.06
C GLY A 147 7.00 4.10 11.57
N ALA A 148 7.19 2.99 12.29
CA ALA A 148 8.48 2.57 12.81
C ALA A 148 9.47 2.22 11.67
N ALA A 149 9.01 1.49 10.65
CA ALA A 149 9.80 1.14 9.47
C ALA A 149 10.21 2.38 8.68
N TYR A 150 9.30 3.34 8.47
CA TYR A 150 9.57 4.59 7.77
C TYR A 150 10.66 5.40 8.47
N GLY A 151 10.62 5.46 9.81
CA GLY A 151 11.62 6.15 10.63
C GLY A 151 13.00 5.46 10.66
N ARG A 152 13.03 4.12 10.65
CA ARG A 152 14.28 3.33 10.62
C ARG A 152 14.97 3.39 9.26
N VAL A 153 14.20 3.23 8.18
CA VAL A 153 14.70 3.22 6.81
C VAL A 153 15.27 4.58 6.40
N GLY A 154 14.68 5.68 6.88
CA GLY A 154 15.22 7.03 6.67
C GLY A 154 16.57 7.28 7.36
N ARG A 155 16.69 6.90 8.64
CA ARG A 155 17.94 7.08 9.42
C ARG A 155 19.10 6.25 8.86
N ALA A 156 18.83 5.01 8.46
CA ALA A 156 19.83 4.11 7.90
C ALA A 156 20.32 4.50 6.49
N ALA A 157 19.52 5.24 5.73
CA ALA A 157 19.97 5.79 4.44
C ALA A 157 20.80 7.07 4.64
N GLU A 158 20.44 7.89 5.62
CA GLU A 158 21.17 9.11 5.95
C GLU A 158 22.58 8.81 6.49
N SER A 159 22.73 7.79 7.35
CA SER A 159 24.05 7.35 7.84
C SER A 159 24.95 6.85 6.71
N ARG A 160 24.40 6.07 5.76
CA ARG A 160 25.15 5.58 4.58
C ARG A 160 25.56 6.70 3.63
N LEU A 161 24.71 7.70 3.44
CA LEU A 161 25.03 8.87 2.61
C LEU A 161 26.10 9.76 3.24
N ARG A 162 26.13 9.89 4.57
CA ARG A 162 27.18 10.63 5.30
C ARG A 162 28.51 9.87 5.35
N ALA A 163 28.46 8.53 5.37
CA ALA A 163 29.65 7.68 5.34
C ALA A 163 30.26 7.54 3.94
N ALA A 164 29.48 7.76 2.89
CA ALA A 164 29.99 7.82 1.52
C ALA A 164 30.74 9.15 1.31
N ALA A 165 32.06 9.07 1.07
CA ALA A 165 32.86 10.24 0.70
C ALA A 165 32.23 10.98 -0.51
N PRO A 166 32.36 12.32 -0.60
CA PRO A 166 31.82 13.08 -1.71
C PRO A 166 32.50 12.66 -3.02
N GLY A 167 31.85 11.76 -3.76
CA GLY A 167 32.23 11.40 -5.12
C GLY A 167 31.90 12.53 -6.11
N PRO A 168 32.51 12.52 -7.32
CA PRO A 168 32.40 13.61 -8.28
C PRO A 168 30.95 13.86 -8.74
N ARG A 169 30.75 15.09 -9.23
CA ARG A 169 29.48 15.79 -9.53
C ARG A 169 28.28 14.87 -9.87
N PRO A 170 27.08 15.17 -9.30
CA PRO A 170 25.89 14.35 -9.47
C PRO A 170 25.49 14.27 -10.94
N VAL A 171 25.65 13.09 -11.55
CA VAL A 171 25.33 12.89 -12.97
C VAL A 171 23.81 12.87 -13.17
N TRP A 172 23.31 13.75 -14.01
CA TRP A 172 21.86 13.98 -14.24
C TRP A 172 21.10 12.70 -14.65
N TRP A 173 21.74 11.75 -15.35
CA TRP A 173 21.12 10.48 -15.74
C TRP A 173 20.78 9.58 -14.55
N ARG A 174 21.53 9.68 -13.42
CA ARG A 174 21.24 8.97 -12.16
C ARG A 174 19.92 9.45 -11.52
N TYR A 175 19.40 10.60 -11.95
CA TYR A 175 18.10 11.13 -11.54
C TYR A 175 17.02 10.96 -12.62
N ALA A 176 17.39 10.76 -13.89
CA ALA A 176 16.47 10.59 -15.01
C ALA A 176 15.94 9.15 -15.15
N ALA A 177 16.83 8.15 -15.23
CA ALA A 177 16.45 6.73 -15.35
C ALA A 177 15.44 6.25 -14.28
N PRO A 178 15.55 6.67 -13.01
CA PRO A 178 14.61 6.23 -11.99
C PRO A 178 13.25 6.94 -12.04
N ARG A 179 13.19 8.16 -12.58
CA ARG A 179 11.93 8.86 -12.86
C ARG A 179 11.18 8.15 -13.98
N VAL A 180 11.90 7.71 -15.01
CA VAL A 180 11.35 6.90 -16.10
C VAL A 180 10.83 5.56 -15.58
N LEU A 181 11.57 4.88 -14.70
CA LEU A 181 11.12 3.62 -14.10
C LEU A 181 9.89 3.80 -13.19
N ALA A 182 9.82 4.90 -12.42
CA ALA A 182 8.65 5.23 -11.62
C ALA A 182 7.42 5.52 -12.49
N VAL A 183 7.59 6.24 -13.60
CA VAL A 183 6.54 6.48 -14.60
C VAL A 183 6.14 5.18 -15.30
N ALA A 184 7.09 4.30 -15.61
CA ALA A 184 6.82 2.99 -16.19
C ALA A 184 6.04 2.10 -15.20
N VAL A 185 6.36 2.13 -13.91
CA VAL A 185 5.60 1.43 -12.86
C VAL A 185 4.17 1.96 -12.76
N LEU A 186 3.97 3.29 -12.82
CA LEU A 186 2.64 3.88 -12.88
C LEU A 186 1.88 3.45 -14.14
N ALA A 187 2.52 3.52 -15.31
CA ALA A 187 1.92 3.16 -16.60
C ALA A 187 1.58 1.67 -16.72
N LEU A 188 2.46 0.80 -16.21
CA LEU A 188 2.25 -0.65 -16.19
C LEU A 188 1.19 -1.06 -15.16
N GLY A 189 1.15 -0.40 -14.00
CA GLY A 189 0.05 -0.58 -13.04
C GLY A 189 -1.30 -0.21 -13.67
N ILE A 190 -1.38 0.93 -14.34
CA ILE A 190 -2.64 1.34 -15.00
C ILE A 190 -3.07 0.36 -16.10
N ARG A 191 -2.13 -0.24 -16.85
CA ARG A 191 -2.44 -1.26 -17.87
C ARG A 191 -2.81 -2.62 -17.30
N GLY A 192 -2.18 -3.04 -16.19
CA GLY A 192 -2.39 -4.35 -15.58
C GLY A 192 -3.79 -4.55 -14.98
N SER A 193 -4.56 -3.47 -14.76
CA SER A 193 -5.93 -3.57 -14.25
C SER A 193 -7.01 -3.69 -15.34
N VAL A 194 -6.64 -3.67 -16.62
CA VAL A 194 -7.59 -3.63 -17.77
C VAL A 194 -7.64 -4.98 -18.51
N GLY A 195 -6.85 -5.97 -18.10
CA GLY A 195 -6.73 -7.29 -18.73
C GLY A 195 -7.33 -8.43 -17.95
#